data_AF-A0A2S7X6J1-F1
#
_entry.id   AF-A0A2S7X6J1-F1
#
_cell.length_a   1.000
_cell.length_b   1.000
_cell.length_c   1.000
_cell.angle_alpha   90.00
_cell.angle_beta   90.00
_cell.angle_gamma   90.00
#
_symmetry.space_group_name_H-M   'P 1'
#
loop_
_entity.id
_entity.type
_entity.pdbx_description
1 polymer ?
#
loop_
_entity_poly.entity_id
_entity_poly.type
_entity_poly.pdbx_seq_one_letter_code
_entity_poly.pdbx_strand_id
1 'polypeptide(L)'
;MTLDTWLISISNWYEAKQYDQIEALETLLYSAPNSVWGPTLTDEQSKAIACWLDGSLRVFEHTKYHDKKKAYQMLQYASAKLEVAAFNSATDIDIKDWCLKRLQHLTVLSLEFCNQQQDQSTWNKKAHSLIEMHVKLMASLSWNESLNSNNASNLMTPH
;
A
#
# COMPACT_ATOMS: atom_id res chain seq x y z
N MET A 1 -18.50 10.43 -5.20
CA MET A 1 -17.64 10.88 -6.30
C MET A 1 -17.43 9.71 -7.25
N THR A 2 -17.41 9.90 -8.57
CA THR A 2 -17.10 8.84 -9.54
C THR A 2 -15.58 8.71 -9.73
N LEU A 3 -15.12 7.61 -10.35
CA LEU A 3 -13.69 7.42 -10.66
C LEU A 3 -13.13 8.61 -11.45
N ASP A 4 -13.79 8.99 -12.53
CA ASP A 4 -13.32 10.01 -13.46
C ASP A 4 -13.19 11.37 -12.77
N THR A 5 -14.22 11.77 -12.01
CA THR A 5 -14.21 13.05 -11.28
C THR A 5 -13.10 13.06 -10.23
N TRP A 6 -12.89 11.95 -9.54
CA TRP A 6 -11.81 11.83 -8.57
C TRP A 6 -10.43 11.88 -9.24
N LEU A 7 -10.26 11.15 -10.35
CA LEU A 7 -9.01 11.09 -11.10
C LEU A 7 -8.62 12.44 -11.70
N ILE A 8 -9.60 13.20 -12.20
CA ILE A 8 -9.40 14.59 -12.63
C ILE A 8 -8.98 15.45 -11.44
N SER A 9 -9.67 15.35 -10.30
CA SER A 9 -9.38 16.17 -9.12
C SER A 9 -7.97 15.94 -8.58
N ILE A 10 -7.54 14.67 -8.45
CA ILE A 10 -6.19 14.35 -7.99
C ILE A 10 -5.14 14.71 -9.04
N SER A 11 -5.42 14.53 -10.35
CA SER A 11 -4.51 14.95 -11.42
C SER A 11 -4.29 16.46 -11.41
N ASN A 12 -5.36 17.25 -11.24
CA ASN A 12 -5.28 18.70 -11.13
C ASN A 12 -4.42 19.14 -9.94
N TRP A 13 -4.50 18.43 -8.80
CA TRP A 13 -3.64 18.70 -7.65
C TRP A 13 -2.16 18.49 -8.00
N TYR A 14 -1.82 17.42 -8.74
CA TYR A 14 -0.46 17.18 -9.21
C TYR A 14 0.03 18.25 -10.21
N GLU A 15 -0.83 18.66 -11.14
CA GLU A 15 -0.51 19.67 -12.16
C GLU A 15 -0.33 21.06 -11.57
N ALA A 16 -1.08 21.41 -10.52
CA ALA A 16 -0.96 22.68 -9.84
C ALA A 16 0.43 22.89 -9.21
N LYS A 17 1.20 21.80 -8.94
CA LYS A 17 2.52 21.83 -8.29
C LYS A 17 2.55 22.59 -6.96
N GLN A 18 1.39 22.79 -6.34
CA GLN A 18 1.21 23.45 -5.06
C GLN A 18 1.34 22.41 -3.94
N TYR A 19 2.57 21.94 -3.72
CA TYR A 19 2.90 20.92 -2.73
C TYR A 19 2.62 21.35 -1.28
N ASP A 20 2.28 22.61 -1.07
CA ASP A 20 1.92 23.22 0.21
C ASP A 20 0.49 22.84 0.64
N GLN A 21 -0.35 22.39 -0.29
CA GLN A 21 -1.76 22.05 -0.05
C GLN A 21 -1.96 20.56 0.28
N ILE A 22 -1.18 20.05 1.25
CA ILE A 22 -1.22 18.65 1.67
C ILE A 22 -2.57 18.28 2.31
N GLU A 23 -3.23 19.22 3.01
CA GLU A 23 -4.56 18.98 3.59
C GLU A 23 -5.64 18.75 2.51
N ALA A 24 -5.53 19.46 1.37
CA ALA A 24 -6.41 19.25 0.23
C ALA A 24 -6.16 17.88 -0.41
N LEU A 25 -4.88 17.48 -0.54
CA LEU A 25 -4.53 16.15 -1.01
C LEU A 25 -5.08 15.06 -0.09
N GLU A 26 -4.91 15.20 1.22
CA GLU A 26 -5.42 14.25 2.21
C GLU A 26 -6.95 14.08 2.09
N THR A 27 -7.68 15.18 1.95
CA THR A 27 -9.14 15.16 1.71
C THR A 27 -9.49 14.42 0.42
N LEU A 28 -8.73 14.62 -0.66
CA LEU A 28 -8.91 13.88 -1.91
C LEU A 28 -8.64 12.38 -1.73
N LEU A 29 -7.57 12.01 -1.02
CA LEU A 29 -7.24 10.60 -0.78
C LEU A 29 -8.32 9.86 0.02
N TYR A 30 -8.90 10.51 1.03
CA TYR A 30 -9.98 9.93 1.83
C TYR A 30 -11.33 9.86 1.11
N SER A 31 -11.53 10.70 0.08
CA SER A 31 -12.72 10.68 -0.77
C SER A 31 -12.61 9.78 -2.00
N ALA A 32 -11.51 9.02 -2.13
CA ALA A 32 -11.30 8.07 -3.20
C ALA A 32 -12.44 7.04 -3.28
N PRO A 33 -13.11 6.91 -4.44
CA PRO A 33 -14.22 5.98 -4.59
C PRO A 33 -13.74 4.53 -4.63
N ASN A 34 -14.61 3.59 -4.24
CA ASN A 34 -14.28 2.16 -4.25
C ASN A 34 -13.91 1.64 -5.65
N SER A 35 -14.39 2.28 -6.71
CA SER A 35 -14.08 1.97 -8.10
C SER A 35 -12.61 2.15 -8.49
N VAL A 36 -11.81 2.84 -7.66
CA VAL A 36 -10.34 2.87 -7.79
C VAL A 36 -9.77 1.45 -7.70
N TRP A 37 -10.38 0.58 -6.90
CA TRP A 37 -9.85 -0.74 -6.54
C TRP A 37 -10.47 -1.89 -7.34
N GLY A 38 -11.04 -1.60 -8.52
CA GLY A 38 -11.67 -2.59 -9.39
C GLY A 38 -13.20 -2.45 -9.48
N PRO A 39 -13.90 -3.46 -10.04
CA PRO A 39 -13.52 -4.88 -10.02
C PRO A 39 -12.50 -5.33 -11.08
N THR A 40 -12.33 -4.58 -12.17
CA THR A 40 -11.38 -4.89 -13.26
C THR A 40 -10.25 -3.87 -13.32
N LEU A 41 -9.06 -4.28 -13.76
CA LEU A 41 -7.96 -3.35 -14.02
C LEU A 41 -8.10 -2.72 -15.41
N THR A 42 -8.59 -1.49 -15.49
CA THR A 42 -8.43 -0.66 -16.70
C THR A 42 -7.26 0.31 -16.51
N ASP A 43 -6.86 0.98 -17.60
CA ASP A 43 -5.83 2.03 -17.55
C ASP A 43 -6.18 3.15 -16.55
N GLU A 44 -7.46 3.46 -16.39
CA GLU A 44 -7.93 4.48 -15.43
C GLU A 44 -7.78 3.99 -13.99
N GLN A 45 -8.13 2.73 -13.68
CA GLN A 45 -7.88 2.18 -12.35
C GLN A 45 -6.39 2.08 -12.07
N SER A 46 -5.59 1.63 -13.04
CA SER A 46 -4.13 1.55 -12.91
C SER A 46 -3.53 2.91 -12.54
N LYS A 47 -3.92 3.96 -13.28
CA LYS A 47 -3.53 5.34 -12.98
C LYS A 47 -4.06 5.80 -11.62
N ALA A 48 -5.32 5.52 -11.30
CA ALA A 48 -5.94 5.95 -10.05
C ALA A 48 -5.28 5.33 -8.82
N ILE A 49 -5.01 4.03 -8.84
CA ILE A 49 -4.31 3.30 -7.78
C ILE A 49 -2.90 3.87 -7.58
N ALA A 50 -2.17 4.11 -8.67
CA ALA A 50 -0.83 4.70 -8.62
C ALA A 50 -0.85 6.12 -8.02
N CYS A 51 -1.75 6.99 -8.49
CA CYS A 51 -1.92 8.34 -7.97
C CYS A 51 -2.33 8.34 -6.49
N TRP A 52 -3.22 7.44 -6.10
CA TRP A 52 -3.66 7.33 -4.71
C TRP A 52 -2.52 6.93 -3.78
N LEU A 53 -1.70 5.94 -4.18
CA LEU A 53 -0.57 5.50 -3.36
C LEU A 53 0.52 6.58 -3.30
N ASP A 54 0.88 7.20 -4.42
CA ASP A 54 1.85 8.30 -4.45
C ASP A 54 1.39 9.46 -3.56
N GLY A 55 0.12 9.87 -3.66
CA GLY A 55 -0.43 10.91 -2.81
C GLY A 55 -0.37 10.54 -1.34
N SER A 56 -0.65 9.28 -1.00
CA SER A 56 -0.55 8.80 0.38
C SER A 56 0.88 8.88 0.93
N LEU A 57 1.86 8.52 0.09
CA LEU A 57 3.28 8.63 0.45
C LEU A 57 3.73 10.10 0.57
N ARG A 58 3.15 11.02 -0.21
CA ARG A 58 3.43 12.47 -0.07
C ARG A 58 2.89 13.04 1.24
N VAL A 59 1.67 12.66 1.65
CA VAL A 59 1.12 13.05 2.95
C VAL A 59 2.00 12.49 4.08
N PHE A 60 2.43 11.23 3.98
CA PHE A 60 3.40 10.64 4.91
C PHE A 60 4.71 11.44 4.94
N GLU A 61 5.33 11.69 3.79
CA GLU A 61 6.61 12.37 3.69
C GLU A 61 6.57 13.77 4.26
N HIS A 62 5.47 14.49 4.03
CA HIS A 62 5.24 15.79 4.62
C HIS A 62 5.17 15.70 6.15
N THR A 63 4.37 14.78 6.67
CA THR A 63 4.05 14.68 8.11
C THR A 63 5.15 14.04 8.96
N LYS A 64 6.06 13.24 8.38
CA LYS A 64 6.97 12.35 9.14
C LYS A 64 7.86 13.05 10.18
N TYR A 65 8.22 14.31 9.97
CA TYR A 65 9.10 15.04 10.89
C TYR A 65 8.36 15.87 11.94
N HIS A 66 7.15 16.34 11.65
CA HIS A 66 6.42 17.28 12.52
C HIS A 66 5.19 16.65 13.18
N ASP A 67 4.60 15.60 12.60
CA ASP A 67 3.53 14.80 13.19
C ASP A 67 3.75 13.32 12.92
N LYS A 68 4.61 12.73 13.77
CA LYS A 68 5.00 11.32 13.68
C LYS A 68 3.81 10.37 13.80
N LYS A 69 2.79 10.77 14.58
CA LYS A 69 1.59 9.95 14.78
C LYS A 69 0.77 9.92 13.51
N LYS A 70 0.52 11.07 12.89
CA LYS A 70 -0.21 11.18 11.62
C LYS A 70 0.54 10.48 10.49
N ALA A 71 1.85 10.65 10.40
CA ALA A 71 2.68 9.95 9.41
C ALA A 71 2.51 8.42 9.51
N TYR A 72 2.65 7.86 10.71
CA TYR A 72 2.41 6.43 10.92
C TYR A 72 0.97 6.03 10.58
N GLN A 73 -0.03 6.82 11.00
CA GLN A 73 -1.43 6.56 10.67
C GLN A 73 -1.68 6.55 9.15
N MET A 74 -0.99 7.40 8.39
CA MET A 74 -1.08 7.41 6.94
C MET A 74 -0.54 6.12 6.32
N LEU A 75 0.59 5.59 6.82
CA LEU A 75 1.11 4.29 6.38
C LEU A 75 0.17 3.13 6.74
N GLN A 76 -0.43 3.15 7.94
CA GLN A 76 -1.41 2.14 8.34
C GLN A 76 -2.69 2.22 7.49
N TYR A 77 -3.16 3.43 7.19
CA TYR A 77 -4.31 3.65 6.32
C TYR A 77 -4.04 3.14 4.91
N ALA A 78 -2.85 3.46 4.37
CA ALA A 78 -2.42 3.00 3.06
C ALA A 78 -2.41 1.46 2.99
N SER A 79 -1.79 0.83 3.99
CA SER A 79 -1.70 -0.63 4.11
C SER A 79 -3.08 -1.27 4.21
N ALA A 80 -3.95 -0.78 5.09
CA ALA A 80 -5.29 -1.35 5.28
C ALA A 80 -6.13 -1.32 3.99
N LYS A 81 -6.02 -0.26 3.19
CA LYS A 81 -6.73 -0.19 1.89
C LYS A 81 -6.18 -1.19 0.88
N LEU A 82 -4.87 -1.38 0.81
CA LEU A 82 -4.27 -2.40 -0.05
C LEU A 82 -4.64 -3.82 0.41
N GLU A 83 -4.70 -4.08 1.71
CA GLU A 83 -5.15 -5.36 2.25
C GLU A 83 -6.60 -5.66 1.85
N VAL A 84 -7.50 -4.69 2.01
CA VAL A 84 -8.91 -4.83 1.61
C VAL A 84 -9.01 -5.15 0.12
N ALA A 85 -8.27 -4.46 -0.74
CA ALA A 85 -8.28 -4.72 -2.18
C ALA A 85 -7.68 -6.11 -2.51
N ALA A 86 -6.58 -6.50 -1.88
CA ALA A 86 -5.91 -7.78 -2.11
C ALA A 86 -6.78 -8.99 -1.72
N PHE A 87 -7.56 -8.88 -0.65
CA PHE A 87 -8.37 -9.99 -0.14
C PHE A 87 -9.84 -9.94 -0.58
N ASN A 88 -10.26 -8.91 -1.30
CA ASN A 88 -11.60 -8.86 -1.85
C ASN A 88 -11.76 -9.89 -2.99
N SER A 89 -12.66 -10.86 -2.81
CA SER A 89 -12.93 -11.89 -3.82
C SER A 89 -13.28 -11.34 -5.21
N ALA A 90 -13.92 -10.17 -5.29
CA ALA A 90 -14.37 -9.54 -6.53
C ALA A 90 -13.30 -8.68 -7.24
N THR A 91 -12.13 -8.49 -6.63
CA THR A 91 -11.04 -7.69 -7.22
C THR A 91 -10.23 -8.52 -8.23
N ASP A 92 -9.86 -7.88 -9.33
CA ASP A 92 -8.96 -8.40 -10.37
C ASP A 92 -7.67 -8.99 -9.78
N ILE A 93 -7.21 -10.11 -10.34
CA ILE A 93 -5.99 -10.77 -9.86
C ILE A 93 -4.74 -9.89 -9.99
N ASP A 94 -4.66 -9.05 -11.03
CA ASP A 94 -3.53 -8.16 -11.24
C ASP A 94 -3.52 -7.02 -10.22
N ILE A 95 -4.70 -6.52 -9.83
CA ILE A 95 -4.83 -5.55 -8.72
C ILE A 95 -4.39 -6.19 -7.41
N LYS A 96 -4.80 -7.45 -7.14
CA LYS A 96 -4.39 -8.15 -5.93
C LYS A 96 -2.89 -8.32 -5.85
N ASP A 97 -2.26 -8.84 -6.91
CA ASP A 97 -0.81 -9.02 -6.97
C ASP A 97 -0.07 -7.68 -6.79
N TRP A 98 -0.55 -6.62 -7.44
CA TRP A 98 0.00 -5.27 -7.26
C TRP A 98 -0.10 -4.82 -5.81
N CYS A 99 -1.27 -4.93 -5.18
CA CYS A 99 -1.51 -4.56 -3.78
C CYS A 99 -0.59 -5.34 -2.83
N LEU A 100 -0.45 -6.65 -3.01
CA LEU A 100 0.42 -7.51 -2.19
C LEU A 100 1.89 -7.11 -2.30
N LYS A 101 2.39 -6.85 -3.52
CA LYS A 101 3.76 -6.35 -3.73
C LYS A 101 3.98 -5.01 -3.03
N ARG A 102 3.02 -4.08 -3.10
CA ARG A 102 3.12 -2.76 -2.46
C ARG A 102 2.98 -2.83 -0.94
N LEU A 103 2.22 -3.77 -0.40
CA LEU A 103 2.13 -4.02 1.03
C LEU A 103 3.47 -4.41 1.66
N GLN A 104 4.28 -5.21 0.96
CA GLN A 104 5.64 -5.53 1.42
C GLN A 104 6.49 -4.25 1.56
N HIS A 105 6.46 -3.38 0.54
CA HIS A 105 7.18 -2.10 0.59
C HIS A 105 6.67 -1.18 1.71
N LEU A 106 5.35 -1.06 1.90
CA LEU A 106 4.79 -0.26 2.99
C LEU A 106 5.12 -0.82 4.37
N THR A 107 5.20 -2.15 4.51
CA THR A 107 5.64 -2.78 5.75
C THR A 107 7.07 -2.37 6.07
N VAL A 108 7.99 -2.49 5.11
CA VAL A 108 9.41 -2.10 5.29
C VAL A 108 9.51 -0.62 5.64
N LEU A 109 8.83 0.26 4.88
CA LEU A 109 8.81 1.70 5.14
C LEU A 109 8.28 2.02 6.56
N SER A 110 7.25 1.32 7.00
CA SER A 110 6.69 1.50 8.35
C SER A 110 7.65 1.06 9.45
N LEU A 111 8.41 -0.02 9.23
CA LEU A 111 9.45 -0.50 10.14
C LEU A 111 10.62 0.47 10.22
N GLU A 112 11.11 0.94 9.06
CA GLU A 112 12.16 1.96 8.98
C GLU A 112 11.74 3.22 9.73
N PHE A 113 10.51 3.68 9.48
CA PHE A 113 9.96 4.83 10.19
C PHE A 113 9.93 4.61 11.71
N CYS A 114 9.48 3.45 12.20
CA CYS A 114 9.48 3.14 13.63
C CYS A 114 10.90 3.14 14.23
N ASN A 115 11.86 2.54 13.53
CA ASN A 115 13.24 2.42 13.98
C ASN A 115 13.99 3.77 14.02
N GLN A 116 13.56 4.74 13.21
CA GLN A 116 14.13 6.09 13.17
C GLN A 116 13.63 7.01 14.30
N GLN A 117 12.67 6.56 15.12
CA GLN A 117 12.11 7.40 16.17
C GLN A 117 12.99 7.45 17.43
N GLN A 118 12.99 8.58 18.13
CA GLN A 118 13.74 8.75 19.36
C GLN A 118 13.13 7.96 20.54
N ASP A 119 11.80 7.96 20.69
CA ASP A 119 11.11 7.24 21.78
C ASP A 119 10.81 5.79 21.43
N GLN A 120 11.80 4.92 21.63
CA GLN A 120 11.66 3.51 21.29
C GLN A 120 10.68 2.73 22.16
N SER A 121 10.15 3.28 23.26
CA SER A 121 9.20 2.56 24.14
C SER A 121 7.88 2.20 23.44
N THR A 122 7.39 3.11 22.60
CA THR A 122 6.14 2.95 21.84
C THR A 122 6.43 2.39 20.45
N TRP A 123 7.48 2.88 19.79
CA TRP A 123 7.78 2.52 18.40
C TRP A 123 8.29 1.09 18.24
N ASN A 124 9.03 0.55 19.22
CA ASN A 124 9.37 -0.88 19.21
C ASN A 124 8.12 -1.76 19.26
N LYS A 125 7.12 -1.44 20.09
CA LYS A 125 5.88 -2.23 20.16
C LYS A 125 5.13 -2.22 18.83
N LYS A 126 5.09 -1.06 18.16
CA LYS A 126 4.50 -0.92 16.82
C LYS A 126 5.28 -1.72 15.78
N ALA A 127 6.60 -1.65 15.78
CA ALA A 127 7.46 -2.41 14.88
C ALA A 127 7.28 -3.93 15.06
N HIS A 128 7.26 -4.43 16.29
CA HIS A 128 7.02 -5.86 16.56
C HIS A 128 5.63 -6.29 16.07
N SER A 129 4.60 -5.50 16.34
CA SER A 129 3.25 -5.78 15.84
C SER A 129 3.20 -5.81 14.31
N LEU A 130 3.88 -4.89 13.62
CA LEU A 130 3.99 -4.88 12.16
C LEU A 130 4.65 -6.15 11.63
N ILE A 131 5.76 -6.59 12.24
CA ILE A 131 6.45 -7.84 11.87
C ILE A 131 5.51 -9.03 12.04
N GLU A 132 4.84 -9.14 13.18
CA GLU A 132 3.92 -10.26 13.45
C GLU A 132 2.76 -10.31 12.45
N MET A 133 2.15 -9.16 12.15
CA MET A 133 1.06 -9.07 11.17
C MET A 133 1.55 -9.43 9.77
N HIS A 134 2.72 -8.93 9.36
CA HIS A 134 3.30 -9.22 8.07
C HIS A 134 3.66 -10.70 7.91
N VAL A 135 4.25 -11.33 8.93
CA VAL A 135 4.56 -12.77 8.91
C VAL A 135 3.27 -13.60 8.78
N LYS A 136 2.22 -13.27 9.54
CA LYS A 136 0.92 -13.95 9.44
C LYS A 136 0.31 -13.79 8.06
N LEU A 137 0.38 -12.58 7.49
CA LEU A 137 -0.08 -12.28 6.14
C LEU A 137 0.66 -13.14 5.10
N MET A 138 2.00 -13.13 5.11
CA MET A 138 2.82 -13.91 4.16
C MET A 138 2.59 -15.41 4.29
N ALA A 139 2.40 -15.91 5.52
CA ALA A 139 2.03 -17.31 5.75
C ALA A 139 0.67 -17.67 5.17
N SER A 140 -0.34 -16.80 5.32
CA SER A 140 -1.69 -17.02 4.77
C SER A 140 -1.72 -17.07 3.25
N LEU A 141 -0.80 -16.37 2.59
CA LEU A 141 -0.67 -16.33 1.14
C LEU A 141 0.08 -17.55 0.56
N SER A 142 0.58 -18.45 1.42
CA SER A 142 1.43 -19.58 1.02
C SER A 142 2.64 -19.14 0.17
N TRP A 143 3.14 -17.93 0.40
CA TRP A 143 4.20 -17.31 -0.43
C TRP A 143 5.51 -18.13 -0.44
N ASN A 144 5.70 -19.02 0.54
CA ASN A 144 6.84 -19.93 0.62
C ASN A 144 6.74 -21.21 -0.23
N GLU A 145 5.60 -21.52 -0.87
CA GLU A 145 5.45 -22.79 -1.60
C GLU A 145 5.62 -22.70 -3.13
N SER A 146 5.45 -21.53 -3.74
CA SER A 146 5.54 -21.39 -5.21
C SER A 146 6.96 -21.24 -5.76
N LEU A 147 7.96 -20.99 -4.91
CA LEU A 147 9.38 -20.93 -5.32
C LEU A 147 10.06 -22.31 -5.40
N ASN A 148 9.45 -23.37 -4.88
CA ASN A 148 10.03 -24.72 -4.90
C ASN A 148 9.43 -25.65 -5.98
N SER A 149 8.32 -25.31 -6.63
CA SER A 149 7.71 -26.20 -7.64
C SER A 149 8.45 -26.21 -8.99
N ASN A 150 9.22 -25.17 -9.32
CA ASN A 150 10.00 -25.12 -10.56
C ASN A 150 11.39 -25.78 -10.48
N ASN A 151 11.87 -26.13 -9.28
CA ASN A 151 13.16 -26.80 -9.09
C ASN A 151 13.06 -28.31 -8.78
N ALA A 152 11.85 -28.83 -8.56
CA ALA A 152 11.62 -30.26 -8.28
C ALA A 152 11.44 -31.12 -9.54
N SER A 153 11.28 -30.52 -10.72
CA SER A 153 10.94 -31.23 -11.97
C SER A 153 12.14 -31.85 -12.71
N ASN A 154 13.39 -31.60 -12.26
CA ASN A 154 14.61 -32.01 -12.98
C ASN A 154 15.42 -33.13 -12.29
N LEU A 155 14.81 -33.87 -11.35
CA LEU A 155 15.53 -34.91 -10.59
C LEU A 155 14.77 -36.24 -10.53
N MET A 156 14.17 -36.68 -11.64
CA MET A 156 13.81 -38.08 -11.84
C MET A 156 13.92 -38.47 -13.31
N THR A 157 15.04 -39.08 -13.70
CA THR A 157 15.12 -40.18 -14.67
C THR A 157 16.55 -40.71 -14.74
N PRO A 158 16.84 -41.90 -14.16
CA PRO A 158 17.88 -42.77 -14.67
C PRO A 158 17.25 -43.86 -15.52
N HIS A 159 17.62 -43.92 -16.80
CA HIS A 159 17.56 -45.13 -17.62
C HIS A 159 18.89 -45.87 -17.50
#